data_AF-A0A843SP33-F1
#
_entry.id   AF-A0A843SP33-F1
#
_cell.length_a   1.000
_cell.length_b   1.000
_cell.length_c   1.000
_cell.angle_alpha   90.00
_cell.angle_beta   90.00
_cell.angle_gamma   90.00
#
_symmetry.space_group_name_H-M   'P 1'
#
loop_
_entity.id
_entity.type
_entity.pdbx_description
1 polymer ?
#
loop_
_entity_poly.entity_id
_entity_poly.type
_entity_poly.pdbx_seq_one_letter_code
_entity_poly.pdbx_strand_id
1 'polypeptide(L)'
;MIPGVVIAAAPFIAALFIAAPASGQMTGAPTPGYRQAPGLPASSMPAPLREIGFDQHLDQPLPLDAAFRDEQGRTVRIGEYFGARPVVLAFVYYQCPMLCTQVLSSITSTLGVMNLDAGKDFELVMVSFDPRETPAQASDKKAEYLARYQRPGAEAGWHFLTGDQESIARLTKAAGFRYVWDEPTKQFAHPTGVIVVTPDGRPARYLFGIEYGPRDLRLAIVEASSGAIGSLVDELLLFCYHYNPETGRYGLVIMRTLRIAGVATVLAIGAFVAVMVRRERRTTAAAADPSAHRIP
;
A
#
# COMPACT_ATOMS: atom_id res chain seq x y z
N MET A 1 -5.47 67.97 19.51
CA MET A 1 -4.80 67.47 18.29
C MET A 1 -3.35 67.18 18.64
N ILE A 2 -2.70 66.03 18.49
CA ILE A 2 -2.93 64.63 18.11
C ILE A 2 -1.77 63.91 18.86
N PRO A 3 -1.94 62.68 19.37
CA PRO A 3 -1.02 62.07 20.33
C PRO A 3 0.23 61.50 19.65
N GLY A 4 1.40 61.71 20.26
CA GLY A 4 2.65 61.05 19.92
C GLY A 4 2.68 59.64 20.50
N VAL A 5 2.23 58.66 19.71
CA VAL A 5 2.33 57.23 20.04
C VAL A 5 3.78 56.80 19.86
N VAL A 6 4.44 56.49 20.98
CA VAL A 6 5.71 55.75 21.02
C VAL A 6 5.38 54.29 20.72
N ILE A 7 5.60 53.85 19.48
CA ILE A 7 5.55 52.41 19.14
C ILE A 7 6.95 51.85 19.32
N ALA A 8 7.10 51.04 20.37
CA ALA A 8 8.25 50.21 20.63
C ALA A 8 8.53 49.28 19.45
N ALA A 9 9.76 49.30 18.93
CA ALA A 9 10.24 48.31 18.00
C ALA A 9 10.46 46.98 18.76
N ALA A 10 9.52 46.05 18.62
CA ALA A 10 9.73 44.65 18.99
C ALA A 10 10.63 44.01 17.93
N PRO A 11 11.77 43.38 18.29
CA PRO A 11 12.56 42.63 17.34
C PRO A 11 11.82 41.33 17.01
N PHE A 12 11.29 41.24 15.79
CA PHE A 12 10.80 39.98 15.24
C PHE A 12 12.03 39.10 14.97
N ILE A 13 12.30 38.17 15.89
CA ILE A 13 13.31 37.12 15.71
C ILE A 13 12.81 36.24 14.57
N ALA A 14 13.33 36.48 13.36
CA ALA A 14 13.20 35.53 12.25
C ALA A 14 14.05 34.31 12.59
N ALA A 15 13.41 33.24 13.06
CA ALA A 15 14.03 31.94 13.17
C ALA A 15 14.41 31.47 11.75
N LEU A 16 15.70 31.63 11.43
CA LEU A 16 16.30 31.15 10.20
C LEU A 16 16.33 29.62 10.26
N PHE A 17 15.29 28.96 9.75
CA PHE A 17 15.35 27.55 9.42
C PHE A 17 16.34 27.38 8.26
N ILE A 18 17.58 27.05 8.59
CA ILE A 18 18.56 26.55 7.63
C ILE A 18 18.09 25.15 7.22
N ALA A 19 17.24 25.09 6.21
CA ALA A 19 17.03 23.85 5.46
C ALA A 19 18.33 23.60 4.67
N ALA A 20 19.19 22.74 5.20
CA ALA A 20 20.28 22.18 4.41
C ALA A 20 19.66 21.53 3.16
N PRO A 21 20.18 21.81 1.94
CA PRO A 21 19.77 21.03 0.79
C PRO A 21 20.31 19.62 1.02
N ALA A 22 19.43 18.70 1.40
CA ALA A 22 19.68 17.28 1.23
C ALA A 22 19.72 17.04 -0.29
N SER A 23 20.90 17.23 -0.87
CA SER A 23 21.23 16.79 -2.22
C SER A 23 21.11 15.27 -2.24
N GLY A 24 19.90 14.78 -2.49
CA GLY A 24 19.66 13.40 -2.86
C GLY A 24 20.43 13.13 -4.15
N GLN A 25 21.62 12.57 -4.02
CA GLN A 25 22.41 12.07 -5.13
C GLN A 25 21.71 10.84 -5.72
N MET A 26 20.74 11.05 -6.60
CA MET A 26 20.44 10.07 -7.65
C MET A 26 21.53 10.21 -8.72
N THR A 27 22.73 9.74 -8.44
CA THR A 27 23.80 9.64 -9.44
C THR A 27 23.59 8.38 -10.26
N GLY A 28 22.70 8.50 -11.24
CA GLY A 28 22.49 7.51 -12.27
C GLY A 28 21.57 8.11 -13.32
N ALA A 29 22.15 8.66 -14.39
CA ALA A 29 21.37 8.95 -15.58
C ALA A 29 20.72 7.63 -16.03
N PRO A 30 19.40 7.58 -16.27
CA PRO A 30 18.76 6.35 -16.73
C PRO A 30 19.41 5.90 -18.03
N THR A 31 19.83 4.64 -18.07
CA THR A 31 20.50 4.03 -19.22
C THR A 31 19.64 4.24 -20.48
N PRO A 32 20.19 4.78 -21.58
CA PRO A 32 19.44 4.94 -22.83
C PRO A 32 18.92 3.58 -23.30
N GLY A 33 17.61 3.36 -23.20
CA GLY A 33 16.98 2.08 -23.55
C GLY A 33 15.90 1.61 -22.56
N TYR A 34 15.92 2.09 -21.31
CA TYR A 34 14.88 1.79 -20.33
C TYR A 34 13.78 2.87 -20.35
N ARG A 35 13.04 2.98 -21.46
CA ARG A 35 11.71 3.60 -21.41
C ARG A 35 10.77 2.53 -20.89
N GLN A 36 10.33 2.64 -19.63
CA GLN A 36 9.09 1.98 -19.24
C GLN A 36 8.02 2.50 -20.19
N ALA A 37 7.56 1.65 -21.12
CA ALA A 37 6.40 1.96 -21.91
C ALA A 37 5.28 2.33 -20.93
N PRO A 38 4.54 3.43 -21.14
CA PRO A 38 3.39 3.74 -20.32
C PRO A 38 2.53 2.48 -20.21
N GLY A 39 2.26 2.02 -18.99
CA GLY A 39 1.40 0.87 -18.76
C GLY A 39 0.08 1.07 -19.51
N LEU A 40 -0.47 -0.03 -20.03
CA LEU A 40 -1.76 0.03 -20.73
C LEU A 40 -2.79 0.72 -19.82
N PRO A 41 -3.52 1.74 -20.30
CA PRO A 41 -4.58 2.35 -19.52
C PRO A 41 -5.61 1.28 -19.17
N ALA A 42 -6.15 1.26 -17.95
CA ALA A 42 -7.05 0.19 -17.53
C ALA A 42 -8.32 0.05 -18.40
N SER A 43 -8.70 1.11 -19.11
CA SER A 43 -9.74 1.09 -20.14
C SER A 43 -9.44 0.15 -21.32
N SER A 44 -8.18 -0.24 -21.49
CA SER A 44 -7.70 -1.21 -22.48
C SER A 44 -7.39 -2.60 -21.91
N MET A 45 -7.65 -2.82 -20.61
CA MET A 45 -7.54 -4.18 -20.07
C MET A 45 -8.68 -5.05 -20.63
N PRO A 46 -8.37 -6.24 -21.16
CA PRO A 46 -9.37 -7.24 -21.52
C PRO A 46 -10.40 -7.41 -20.39
N ALA A 47 -11.68 -7.53 -20.73
CA ALA A 47 -12.77 -7.64 -19.76
C ALA A 47 -12.52 -8.67 -18.63
N PRO A 48 -11.94 -9.87 -18.89
CA PRO A 48 -11.64 -10.84 -17.83
C PRO A 48 -10.70 -10.31 -16.74
N LEU A 49 -9.79 -9.39 -17.07
CA LEU A 49 -8.85 -8.79 -16.11
C LEU A 49 -9.47 -7.67 -15.26
N ARG A 50 -10.66 -7.15 -15.62
CA ARG A 50 -11.39 -6.18 -14.79
C ARG A 50 -12.16 -6.85 -13.65
N GLU A 51 -12.51 -8.12 -13.82
CA GLU A 51 -13.29 -8.88 -12.84
C GLU A 51 -12.42 -9.43 -11.70
N ILE A 52 -11.09 -9.41 -11.86
CA ILE A 52 -10.09 -9.94 -10.93
C ILE A 52 -9.57 -8.81 -10.04
N GLY A 53 -9.55 -9.02 -8.72
CA GLY A 53 -9.09 -7.99 -7.80
C GLY A 53 -9.46 -8.24 -6.34
N PHE A 54 -9.07 -7.30 -5.49
CA PHE A 54 -9.50 -7.23 -4.11
C PHE A 54 -10.49 -6.07 -3.93
N ASP A 55 -11.70 -6.37 -3.43
CA ASP A 55 -12.53 -5.39 -2.74
C ASP A 55 -12.09 -5.33 -1.29
N GLN A 56 -11.64 -4.17 -0.83
CA GLN A 56 -11.20 -4.02 0.56
C GLN A 56 -12.43 -4.00 1.48
N HIS A 57 -12.70 -5.12 2.15
CA HIS A 57 -13.79 -5.26 3.12
C HIS A 57 -13.26 -5.07 4.54
N LEU A 58 -12.63 -3.93 4.80
CA LEU A 58 -12.13 -3.57 6.13
C LEU A 58 -13.25 -3.57 7.17
N ASP A 59 -12.94 -4.01 8.39
CA ASP A 59 -13.86 -4.12 9.54
C ASP A 59 -15.06 -5.07 9.34
N GLN A 60 -15.16 -5.76 8.19
CA GLN A 60 -16.25 -6.71 7.94
C GLN A 60 -15.90 -8.09 8.50
N PRO A 61 -16.81 -8.77 9.21
CA PRO A 61 -16.50 -10.08 9.78
C PRO A 61 -16.34 -11.14 8.70
N LEU A 62 -15.27 -11.93 8.79
CA LEU A 62 -15.11 -13.14 8.00
C LEU A 62 -16.05 -14.25 8.50
N PRO A 63 -16.49 -15.18 7.63
CA PRO A 63 -17.30 -16.32 8.02
C PRO A 63 -16.47 -17.35 8.77
N LEU A 64 -16.22 -17.11 10.07
CA LEU A 64 -15.39 -17.95 10.92
C LEU A 64 -15.95 -19.38 11.12
N ASP A 65 -17.22 -19.59 10.78
CA ASP A 65 -17.87 -20.91 10.78
C ASP A 65 -17.56 -21.75 9.54
N ALA A 66 -16.97 -21.17 8.49
CA ALA A 66 -16.69 -21.87 7.24
C ALA A 66 -15.78 -23.09 7.46
N ALA A 67 -16.18 -24.22 6.90
CA ALA A 67 -15.51 -25.50 7.07
C ALA A 67 -14.40 -25.69 6.03
N PHE A 68 -13.24 -26.12 6.49
CA PHE A 68 -12.08 -26.43 5.66
C PHE A 68 -11.46 -27.75 6.11
N ARG A 69 -10.47 -28.20 5.37
CA ARG A 69 -9.57 -29.29 5.74
C ARG A 69 -8.17 -28.73 5.93
N ASP A 70 -7.57 -29.03 7.07
CA ASP A 70 -6.16 -28.70 7.31
C ASP A 70 -5.23 -29.60 6.50
N GLU A 71 -3.93 -29.37 6.60
CA GLU A 71 -2.92 -30.15 5.90
C GLU A 71 -2.82 -31.61 6.36
N GLN A 72 -3.39 -31.96 7.52
CA GLN A 72 -3.53 -33.36 7.97
C GLN A 72 -4.85 -34.00 7.50
N GLY A 73 -5.69 -33.25 6.78
CA GLY A 73 -6.98 -33.70 6.28
C GLY A 73 -8.11 -33.65 7.32
N ARG A 74 -7.86 -33.11 8.51
CA ARG A 74 -8.88 -32.95 9.55
C ARG A 74 -9.85 -31.85 9.15
N THR A 75 -11.12 -32.06 9.40
CA THR A 75 -12.14 -31.03 9.20
C THR A 75 -12.04 -30.00 10.33
N VAL A 76 -11.89 -28.74 9.96
CA VAL A 76 -11.71 -27.59 10.87
C VAL A 76 -12.64 -26.47 10.46
N ARG A 77 -13.04 -25.62 11.41
CA ARG A 77 -13.60 -24.30 11.09
C ARG A 77 -12.47 -23.29 11.00
N ILE A 78 -12.54 -22.38 10.04
CA ILE A 78 -11.47 -21.38 9.90
C ILE A 78 -11.29 -20.52 11.16
N GLY A 79 -12.36 -20.30 11.92
CA GLY A 79 -12.34 -19.62 13.22
C GLY A 79 -11.44 -20.25 14.29
N GLU A 80 -11.02 -21.51 14.13
CA GLU A 80 -10.09 -22.17 15.05
C GLU A 80 -8.68 -21.56 15.02
N TYR A 81 -8.33 -20.84 13.94
CA TYR A 81 -7.06 -20.12 13.81
C TYR A 81 -7.13 -18.67 14.30
N PHE A 82 -8.26 -18.25 14.86
CA PHE A 82 -8.50 -16.90 15.37
C PHE A 82 -8.62 -16.89 16.91
N GLY A 83 -8.72 -15.69 17.49
CA GLY A 83 -9.05 -15.47 18.91
C GLY A 83 -7.89 -14.99 19.77
N ALA A 84 -6.70 -15.59 19.63
CA ALA A 84 -5.55 -15.22 20.45
C ALA A 84 -4.63 -14.19 19.78
N ARG A 85 -4.50 -14.26 18.46
CA ARG A 85 -3.48 -13.56 17.68
C ARG A 85 -4.06 -13.05 16.36
N PRO A 86 -3.49 -11.98 15.78
CA PRO A 86 -3.84 -11.58 14.43
C PRO A 86 -3.45 -12.67 13.43
N VAL A 87 -4.18 -12.73 12.33
CA VAL A 87 -4.00 -13.73 11.27
C VAL A 87 -3.55 -13.03 9.99
N VAL A 88 -2.44 -13.49 9.42
CA VAL A 88 -2.03 -13.15 8.05
C VAL A 88 -2.65 -14.20 7.13
N LEU A 89 -3.74 -13.82 6.48
CA LEU A 89 -4.52 -14.64 5.56
C LEU A 89 -4.04 -14.41 4.13
N ALA A 90 -3.77 -15.49 3.40
CA ALA A 90 -3.49 -15.44 1.97
C ALA A 90 -4.32 -16.46 1.21
N PHE A 91 -4.90 -16.03 0.09
CA PHE A 91 -5.53 -16.93 -0.88
C PHE A 91 -4.49 -17.38 -1.88
N VAL A 92 -4.27 -18.68 -1.94
CA VAL A 92 -3.25 -19.32 -2.77
C VAL A 92 -3.87 -20.45 -3.58
N TYR A 93 -3.11 -20.97 -4.55
CA TYR A 93 -3.37 -22.30 -5.08
C TYR A 93 -2.02 -23.01 -5.18
N TYR A 94 -1.88 -24.14 -4.51
CA TYR A 94 -0.62 -24.81 -4.21
C TYR A 94 0.12 -25.33 -5.45
N GLN A 95 -0.62 -25.72 -6.49
CA GLN A 95 -0.06 -26.23 -7.74
C GLN A 95 0.19 -25.16 -8.80
N CYS A 96 0.24 -23.89 -8.40
CA CYS A 96 0.54 -22.78 -9.28
C CYS A 96 1.91 -22.91 -9.95
N PRO A 97 1.96 -23.11 -11.29
CA PRO A 97 3.24 -23.18 -12.00
C PRO A 97 3.91 -21.80 -12.13
N MET A 98 3.21 -20.73 -11.72
CA MET A 98 3.60 -19.33 -11.90
C MET A 98 3.75 -18.60 -10.55
N LEU A 99 3.17 -17.38 -10.46
CA LEU A 99 3.50 -16.33 -9.49
C LEU A 99 3.19 -16.64 -8.02
N CYS A 100 2.40 -17.66 -7.70
CA CYS A 100 2.03 -17.98 -6.33
C CYS A 100 3.21 -18.52 -5.51
N THR A 101 4.15 -19.20 -6.18
CA THR A 101 5.44 -19.58 -5.58
C THR A 101 6.24 -18.36 -5.14
N GLN A 102 6.14 -17.25 -5.88
CA GLN A 102 6.80 -15.98 -5.55
C GLN A 102 6.16 -15.30 -4.34
N VAL A 103 4.83 -15.30 -4.23
CA VAL A 103 4.11 -14.73 -3.06
C VAL A 103 4.54 -15.43 -1.77
N LEU A 104 4.50 -16.77 -1.76
CA LEU A 104 4.90 -17.54 -0.59
C LEU A 104 6.41 -17.40 -0.27
N SER A 105 7.27 -17.27 -1.30
CA SER A 105 8.70 -17.01 -1.11
C SER A 105 8.98 -15.61 -0.57
N SER A 106 8.20 -14.61 -0.98
CA SER A 106 8.29 -13.25 -0.44
C SER A 106 7.84 -13.19 1.01
N ILE A 107 6.71 -13.82 1.35
CA ILE A 107 6.24 -13.95 2.75
C ILE A 107 7.38 -14.56 3.59
N THR A 108 7.96 -15.67 3.14
CA THR A 108 9.05 -16.33 3.86
C THR A 108 10.26 -15.40 4.05
N SER A 109 10.67 -14.68 3.01
CA SER A 109 11.82 -13.76 3.05
C SER A 109 11.58 -12.56 3.96
N THR A 110 10.40 -11.94 3.86
CA THR A 110 9.99 -10.79 4.68
C THR A 110 9.88 -11.19 6.15
N LEU A 111 9.28 -12.34 6.46
CA LEU A 111 9.21 -12.86 7.82
C LEU A 111 10.59 -13.20 8.39
N GLY A 112 11.52 -13.67 7.55
CA GLY A 112 12.88 -13.97 7.95
C GLY A 112 13.63 -12.78 8.55
N VAL A 113 13.36 -11.56 8.06
CA VAL A 113 14.00 -10.32 8.52
C VAL A 113 13.20 -9.57 9.60
N MET A 114 12.00 -10.04 9.95
CA MET A 114 11.15 -9.44 10.98
C MET A 114 11.39 -10.07 12.35
N ASN A 115 11.35 -9.26 13.41
CA ASN A 115 11.40 -9.76 14.79
C ASN A 115 9.98 -10.10 15.32
N LEU A 116 9.23 -10.86 14.52
CA LEU A 116 7.94 -11.47 14.88
C LEU A 116 7.97 -12.92 14.41
N ASP A 117 7.43 -13.84 15.22
CA ASP A 117 7.40 -15.28 14.97
C ASP A 117 5.96 -15.75 14.72
N ALA A 118 5.77 -16.49 13.62
CA ALA A 118 4.52 -17.22 13.39
C ALA A 118 4.28 -18.25 14.51
N GLY A 119 3.05 -18.31 15.03
CA GLY A 119 2.65 -19.16 16.15
C GLY A 119 2.96 -18.59 17.53
N LYS A 120 3.68 -17.45 17.62
CA LYS A 120 3.88 -16.69 18.86
C LYS A 120 3.23 -15.32 18.80
N ASP A 121 3.45 -14.57 17.73
CA ASP A 121 2.97 -13.18 17.56
C ASP A 121 1.76 -13.08 16.62
N PHE A 122 1.68 -13.96 15.61
CA PHE A 122 0.60 -14.01 14.62
C PHE A 122 0.43 -15.43 14.07
N GLU A 123 -0.72 -15.70 13.44
CA GLU A 123 -0.95 -16.93 12.66
C GLU A 123 -0.77 -16.66 11.17
N LEU A 124 -0.28 -17.64 10.42
CA LEU A 124 -0.30 -17.67 8.96
C LEU A 124 -1.33 -18.69 8.49
N VAL A 125 -2.34 -18.23 7.76
CA VAL A 125 -3.39 -19.10 7.24
C VAL A 125 -3.41 -18.97 5.71
N MET A 126 -2.95 -20.02 5.05
CA MET A 126 -2.89 -20.12 3.59
C MET A 126 -4.08 -20.94 3.10
N VAL A 127 -5.08 -20.29 2.51
CA VAL A 127 -6.29 -20.98 2.02
C VAL A 127 -6.19 -21.19 0.53
N SER A 128 -6.30 -22.46 0.10
CA SER A 128 -6.47 -22.76 -1.31
C SER A 128 -7.83 -22.30 -1.81
N PHE A 129 -7.86 -21.55 -2.91
CA PHE A 129 -9.10 -21.21 -3.62
C PHE A 129 -9.42 -22.17 -4.78
N ASP A 130 -8.61 -23.23 -4.97
CA ASP A 130 -8.90 -24.32 -5.91
C ASP A 130 -9.57 -25.49 -5.17
N PRO A 131 -10.86 -25.78 -5.40
CA PRO A 131 -11.57 -26.87 -4.73
C PRO A 131 -11.07 -28.27 -5.13
N ARG A 132 -10.19 -28.38 -6.13
CA ARG A 132 -9.59 -29.65 -6.56
C ARG A 132 -8.32 -29.99 -5.77
N GLU A 133 -7.79 -29.05 -5.01
CA GLU A 133 -6.60 -29.29 -4.19
C GLU A 133 -6.93 -30.09 -2.94
N THR A 134 -5.95 -30.89 -2.52
CA THR A 134 -6.09 -31.90 -1.49
C THR A 134 -5.22 -31.56 -0.27
N PRO A 135 -5.58 -32.07 0.92
CA PRO A 135 -4.75 -31.94 2.12
C PRO A 135 -3.31 -32.41 1.92
N ALA A 136 -3.08 -33.44 1.10
CA ALA A 136 -1.73 -33.91 0.79
C ALA A 136 -0.90 -32.83 0.09
N GLN A 137 -1.47 -32.14 -0.91
CA GLN A 137 -0.80 -31.03 -1.59
C GLN A 137 -0.56 -29.83 -0.65
N ALA A 138 -1.49 -29.58 0.28
CA ALA A 138 -1.33 -28.56 1.33
C ALA A 138 -0.14 -28.90 2.25
N SER A 139 -0.03 -30.16 2.68
CA SER A 139 1.06 -30.67 3.51
C SER A 139 2.41 -30.57 2.79
N ASP A 140 2.49 -30.98 1.53
CA ASP A 140 3.72 -30.88 0.73
C ASP A 140 4.17 -29.43 0.60
N LYS A 141 3.23 -28.51 0.35
CA LYS A 141 3.51 -27.07 0.26
C LYS A 141 3.97 -26.49 1.60
N LYS A 142 3.33 -26.88 2.72
CA LYS A 142 3.75 -26.48 4.07
C LYS A 142 5.18 -26.91 4.36
N ALA A 143 5.52 -28.18 4.07
CA ALA A 143 6.86 -28.72 4.28
C ALA A 143 7.92 -27.95 3.48
N GLU A 144 7.63 -27.60 2.22
CA GLU A 144 8.51 -26.81 1.35
C GLU A 144 8.87 -25.45 1.98
N TYR A 145 7.88 -24.72 2.51
CA TYR A 145 8.11 -23.37 3.05
C TYR A 145 8.64 -23.37 4.49
N LEU A 146 8.25 -24.33 5.33
CA LEU A 146 8.85 -24.49 6.65
C LEU A 146 10.35 -24.76 6.57
N ALA A 147 10.78 -25.59 5.62
CA ALA A 147 12.20 -25.87 5.37
C ALA A 147 13.00 -24.61 4.98
N ARG A 148 12.34 -23.62 4.35
CA ARG A 148 12.95 -22.33 3.98
C ARG A 148 12.91 -21.30 5.11
N TYR A 149 11.86 -21.30 5.93
CA TYR A 149 11.69 -20.32 7.00
C TYR A 149 12.58 -20.58 8.21
N GLN A 150 12.85 -21.86 8.53
CA GLN A 150 13.82 -22.31 9.54
C GLN A 150 13.68 -21.66 10.93
N ARG A 151 12.47 -21.20 11.30
CA ARG A 151 12.20 -20.68 12.63
C ARG A 151 11.58 -21.75 13.54
N PRO A 152 12.13 -21.97 14.76
CA PRO A 152 11.56 -22.93 15.70
C PRO A 152 10.11 -22.61 16.08
N GLY A 153 9.22 -23.60 15.98
CA GLY A 153 7.81 -23.46 16.37
C GLY A 153 6.89 -22.92 15.28
N ALA A 154 7.42 -22.56 14.11
CA ALA A 154 6.63 -22.02 13.00
C ALA A 154 5.63 -23.04 12.44
N GLU A 155 5.88 -24.34 12.61
CA GLU A 155 5.00 -25.42 12.21
C GLU A 155 3.62 -25.36 12.88
N ALA A 156 3.55 -24.82 14.10
CA ALA A 156 2.32 -24.67 14.86
C ALA A 156 1.56 -23.39 14.51
N GLY A 157 2.23 -22.42 13.87
CA GLY A 157 1.68 -21.11 13.51
C GLY A 157 1.41 -20.91 12.02
N TRP A 158 1.68 -21.93 11.19
CA TRP A 158 1.54 -21.85 9.74
C TRP A 158 0.67 -22.97 9.22
N HIS A 159 -0.53 -22.62 8.78
CA HIS A 159 -1.61 -23.53 8.43
C HIS A 159 -1.91 -23.44 6.95
N PHE A 160 -2.16 -24.59 6.32
CA PHE A 160 -2.47 -24.69 4.90
C PHE A 160 -3.82 -25.41 4.76
N LEU A 161 -4.82 -24.68 4.28
CA LEU A 161 -6.21 -25.14 4.23
C LEU A 161 -6.68 -25.43 2.81
N THR A 162 -7.44 -26.51 2.66
CA THR A 162 -8.21 -26.84 1.45
C THR A 162 -9.70 -26.83 1.77
N GLY A 163 -10.56 -26.57 0.79
CA GLY A 163 -12.00 -26.45 1.03
C GLY A 163 -12.83 -26.86 -0.17
N ASP A 164 -14.12 -27.06 0.06
CA ASP A 164 -15.08 -27.19 -1.02
C ASP A 164 -15.39 -25.82 -1.64
N GLN A 165 -16.02 -25.84 -2.82
CA GLN A 165 -16.32 -24.63 -3.58
C GLN A 165 -17.24 -23.67 -2.81
N GLU A 166 -18.14 -24.19 -1.96
CA GLU A 166 -19.05 -23.37 -1.15
C GLU A 166 -18.29 -22.59 -0.08
N SER A 167 -17.45 -23.28 0.70
CA SER A 167 -16.65 -22.69 1.77
C SER A 167 -15.63 -21.69 1.23
N ILE A 168 -14.98 -22.04 0.12
CA ILE A 168 -14.08 -21.14 -0.62
C ILE A 168 -14.84 -19.88 -1.07
N ALA A 169 -16.00 -20.04 -1.71
CA ALA A 169 -16.77 -18.90 -2.21
C ALA A 169 -17.26 -17.99 -1.08
N ARG A 170 -17.70 -18.55 0.04
CA ARG A 170 -18.10 -17.78 1.24
C ARG A 170 -16.96 -16.92 1.76
N LEU A 171 -15.79 -17.53 1.95
CA LEU A 171 -14.63 -16.85 2.52
C LEU A 171 -14.06 -15.80 1.56
N THR A 172 -13.85 -16.17 0.29
CA THR A 172 -13.30 -15.25 -0.72
C THR A 172 -14.22 -14.06 -0.97
N LYS A 173 -15.55 -14.27 -1.03
CA LYS A 173 -16.53 -13.18 -1.13
C LYS A 173 -16.47 -12.24 0.07
N ALA A 174 -16.44 -12.78 1.30
CA ALA A 174 -16.35 -11.96 2.51
C ALA A 174 -15.05 -11.17 2.58
N ALA A 175 -13.93 -11.79 2.17
CA ALA A 175 -12.62 -11.14 2.11
C ALA A 175 -12.44 -10.21 0.90
N GLY A 176 -13.39 -10.19 -0.04
CA GLY A 176 -13.37 -9.40 -1.27
C GLY A 176 -12.38 -9.91 -2.33
N PHE A 177 -11.94 -11.16 -2.25
CA PHE A 177 -11.04 -11.78 -3.22
C PHE A 177 -11.81 -12.28 -4.44
N ARG A 178 -11.61 -11.63 -5.60
CA ARG A 178 -12.23 -12.03 -6.88
C ARG A 178 -11.22 -12.69 -7.78
N TYR A 179 -11.59 -13.86 -8.30
CA TYR A 179 -10.76 -14.68 -9.17
C TYR A 179 -11.64 -15.35 -10.23
N VAL A 180 -11.04 -15.68 -11.37
CA VAL A 180 -11.76 -16.27 -12.52
C VAL A 180 -10.96 -17.44 -13.08
N TRP A 181 -11.65 -18.49 -13.51
CA TRP A 181 -11.03 -19.59 -14.25
C TRP A 181 -10.81 -19.20 -15.71
N ASP A 182 -9.56 -19.29 -16.16
CA ASP A 182 -9.16 -19.02 -17.54
C ASP A 182 -9.06 -20.35 -18.32
N GLU A 183 -10.10 -20.63 -19.10
CA GLU A 183 -10.23 -21.88 -19.87
C GLU A 183 -9.09 -22.13 -20.88
N PRO A 184 -8.56 -21.12 -21.60
CA PRO A 184 -7.40 -21.28 -22.49
C PRO A 184 -6.13 -21.73 -21.77
N THR A 185 -5.78 -21.12 -20.63
CA THR A 185 -4.55 -21.47 -19.90
C THR A 185 -4.74 -22.58 -18.88
N LYS A 186 -6.00 -23.00 -18.64
CA LYS A 186 -6.40 -23.97 -17.62
C LYS A 186 -5.86 -23.59 -16.24
N GLN A 187 -5.92 -22.29 -15.94
CA GLN A 187 -5.41 -21.70 -14.70
C GLN A 187 -6.41 -20.70 -14.14
N PHE A 188 -6.25 -20.35 -12.87
CA PHE A 188 -6.98 -19.24 -12.29
C PHE A 188 -6.24 -17.94 -12.51
N ALA A 189 -6.97 -16.93 -12.96
CA ALA A 189 -6.52 -15.57 -12.96
C ALA A 189 -7.02 -14.90 -11.65
N HIS A 190 -6.08 -14.42 -10.83
CA HIS A 190 -6.34 -13.97 -9.46
C HIS A 190 -5.41 -12.81 -9.08
N PRO A 191 -5.78 -11.94 -8.12
CA PRO A 191 -4.88 -10.92 -7.60
C PRO A 191 -3.84 -11.54 -6.66
N THR A 192 -2.77 -10.79 -6.39
CA THR A 192 -1.75 -11.17 -5.39
C THR A 192 -1.81 -10.21 -4.22
N GLY A 193 -1.75 -10.75 -3.01
CA GLY A 193 -1.81 -9.97 -1.78
C GLY A 193 -2.01 -10.84 -0.55
N VAL A 194 -1.80 -10.24 0.62
CA VAL A 194 -2.15 -10.81 1.92
C VAL A 194 -3.12 -9.87 2.64
N ILE A 195 -3.98 -10.47 3.46
CA ILE A 195 -4.92 -9.75 4.31
C ILE A 195 -4.47 -9.97 5.75
N VAL A 196 -4.21 -8.89 6.47
CA VAL A 196 -3.97 -8.96 7.91
C VAL A 196 -5.31 -8.78 8.61
N VAL A 197 -5.66 -9.76 9.42
CA VAL A 197 -6.97 -9.90 10.07
C VAL A 197 -6.76 -9.84 11.58
N THR A 198 -7.64 -9.12 12.27
CA THR A 198 -7.69 -9.06 13.73
C THR A 198 -7.96 -10.43 14.35
N PRO A 199 -7.61 -10.65 15.64
CA PRO A 199 -7.94 -11.88 16.35
C PRO A 199 -9.43 -12.23 16.34
N ASP A 200 -10.33 -11.25 16.23
CA ASP A 200 -11.77 -11.47 16.19
C ASP A 200 -12.34 -11.70 14.78
N GLY A 201 -11.48 -11.76 13.75
CA GLY A 201 -11.87 -12.18 12.41
C GLY A 201 -12.30 -11.05 11.47
N ARG A 202 -11.89 -9.81 11.74
CA ARG A 202 -12.15 -8.65 10.84
C ARG A 202 -10.88 -8.23 10.11
N PRO A 203 -10.89 -8.06 8.77
CA PRO A 203 -9.76 -7.53 8.01
C PRO A 203 -9.34 -6.15 8.53
N ALA A 204 -8.09 -6.04 8.95
CA ALA A 204 -7.48 -4.81 9.44
C ALA A 204 -6.72 -4.08 8.32
N ARG A 205 -6.07 -4.81 7.41
CA ARG A 205 -5.25 -4.24 6.34
C ARG A 205 -5.10 -5.18 5.16
N TYR A 206 -5.07 -4.64 3.95
CA TYR A 206 -4.74 -5.36 2.72
C TYR A 206 -3.38 -4.91 2.22
N LEU A 207 -2.49 -5.87 1.96
CA LEU A 207 -1.18 -5.62 1.37
C LEU A 207 -1.16 -6.30 -0.01
N PHE A 208 -1.10 -5.51 -1.08
CA PHE A 208 -1.17 -6.02 -2.45
C PHE A 208 0.21 -6.28 -3.05
N GLY A 209 0.23 -7.14 -4.06
CA GLY A 209 1.41 -7.46 -4.84
C GLY A 209 2.08 -8.75 -4.40
N ILE A 210 3.34 -8.90 -4.82
CA ILE A 210 4.16 -10.10 -4.60
C ILE A 210 5.33 -9.85 -3.64
N GLU A 211 5.53 -8.60 -3.21
CA GLU A 211 6.57 -8.18 -2.27
C GLU A 211 5.96 -7.32 -1.17
N TYR A 212 6.21 -7.70 0.08
CA TYR A 212 5.70 -6.98 1.25
C TYR A 212 6.84 -6.36 2.02
N GLY A 213 6.82 -5.04 2.16
CA GLY A 213 7.79 -4.31 2.98
C GLY A 213 7.76 -4.84 4.43
N PRO A 214 8.91 -5.22 5.04
CA PRO A 214 8.94 -5.75 6.40
C PRO A 214 8.35 -4.79 7.44
N ARG A 215 8.46 -3.48 7.20
CA ARG A 215 7.87 -2.46 8.08
C ARG A 215 6.36 -2.43 7.99
N ASP A 216 5.80 -2.52 6.78
CA ASP A 216 4.37 -2.43 6.53
C ASP A 216 3.67 -3.68 7.05
N LEU A 217 4.22 -4.87 6.79
CA LEU A 217 3.69 -6.13 7.32
C LEU A 217 3.77 -6.16 8.85
N ARG A 218 4.91 -5.74 9.44
CA ARG A 218 5.05 -5.64 10.91
C ARG A 218 4.03 -4.69 11.51
N LEU A 219 3.86 -3.50 10.92
CA LEU A 219 2.90 -2.52 11.39
C LEU A 219 1.48 -3.07 11.33
N ALA A 220 1.10 -3.67 10.20
CA ALA A 220 -0.21 -4.29 10.01
C ALA A 220 -0.51 -5.35 11.08
N ILE A 221 0.47 -6.22 11.38
CA ILE A 221 0.32 -7.27 12.41
C ILE A 221 0.16 -6.66 13.81
N VAL A 222 0.98 -5.65 14.15
CA VAL A 222 0.93 -4.99 15.48
C VAL A 222 -0.36 -4.19 15.66
N GLU A 223 -0.84 -3.51 14.62
CA GLU A 223 -2.13 -2.82 14.66
C GLU A 223 -3.28 -3.82 14.81
N ALA A 224 -3.29 -4.87 13.98
CA ALA A 224 -4.33 -5.90 14.05
C ALA A 224 -4.35 -6.65 15.39
N SER A 225 -3.20 -6.88 16.04
CA SER A 225 -3.15 -7.53 17.35
C SER A 225 -3.83 -6.70 18.45
N SER A 226 -3.84 -5.37 18.32
CA SER A 226 -4.57 -4.46 19.19
C SER A 226 -6.05 -4.29 18.82
N GLY A 227 -6.52 -4.98 17.78
CA GLY A 227 -7.87 -4.82 17.23
C GLY A 227 -8.05 -3.54 16.40
N ALA A 228 -6.97 -2.83 16.07
CA ALA A 228 -7.03 -1.64 15.25
C ALA A 228 -7.28 -2.02 13.79
N ILE A 229 -8.28 -1.39 13.19
CA ILE A 229 -8.55 -1.48 11.76
C ILE A 229 -7.86 -0.29 11.08
N GLY A 230 -7.13 -0.54 10.01
CA GLY A 230 -6.46 0.50 9.23
C GLY A 230 -7.46 1.57 8.78
N SER A 231 -7.08 2.84 8.92
CA SER A 231 -7.95 3.96 8.54
C SER A 231 -7.92 4.23 7.03
N LEU A 232 -9.03 4.70 6.46
CA LEU A 232 -9.19 5.15 5.06
C LEU A 232 -8.14 6.19 4.56
N VAL A 233 -7.26 6.70 5.42
CA VAL A 233 -6.17 7.61 5.01
C VAL A 233 -5.03 6.84 4.30
N ASP A 234 -4.89 5.54 4.54
CA ASP A 234 -3.98 4.68 3.76
C ASP A 234 -4.49 4.42 2.33
N GLU A 235 -5.80 4.54 2.09
CA GLU A 235 -6.40 4.57 0.74
C GLU A 235 -5.99 5.84 -0.02
N LEU A 236 -5.75 6.95 0.70
CA LEU A 236 -5.25 8.20 0.12
C LEU A 236 -3.74 8.13 -0.22
N LEU A 237 -2.96 7.31 0.50
CA LEU A 237 -1.56 7.01 0.17
C LEU A 237 -1.45 5.98 -0.97
N LEU A 238 -2.38 5.01 -1.02
CA LEU A 238 -2.60 4.15 -2.19
C LEU A 238 -3.06 4.95 -3.41
N PHE A 239 -3.65 6.13 -3.24
CA PHE A 239 -3.97 7.05 -4.34
C PHE A 239 -2.73 7.58 -5.09
N CYS A 240 -1.55 7.59 -4.43
CA CYS A 240 -0.30 7.98 -5.06
C CYS A 240 0.44 6.81 -5.74
N TYR A 241 0.15 5.56 -5.38
CA TYR A 241 0.88 4.38 -5.87
C TYR A 241 0.02 3.38 -6.68
N HIS A 242 -1.31 3.42 -6.55
CA HIS A 242 -2.27 2.58 -7.27
C HIS A 242 -3.47 3.43 -7.69
N TYR A 243 -3.37 3.98 -8.90
CA TYR A 243 -4.48 4.57 -9.63
C TYR A 243 -5.58 3.51 -9.84
N ASN A 244 -6.75 3.70 -9.22
CA ASN A 244 -7.98 2.98 -9.56
C ASN A 244 -8.81 3.82 -10.57
N PRO A 245 -8.71 3.53 -11.88
CA PRO A 245 -9.39 4.26 -12.95
C PRO A 245 -10.91 4.14 -13.00
N GLU A 246 -11.55 3.28 -12.20
CA GLU A 246 -13.00 3.07 -12.32
C GLU A 246 -13.80 4.23 -11.70
N THR A 247 -13.25 4.97 -10.75
CA THR A 247 -13.90 6.17 -10.20
C THR A 247 -13.56 7.42 -11.02
N GLY A 248 -13.67 7.34 -12.35
CA GLY A 248 -13.35 8.39 -13.33
C GLY A 248 -14.00 9.77 -13.11
N ARG A 249 -14.80 9.94 -12.06
CA ARG A 249 -15.32 11.23 -11.57
C ARG A 249 -14.33 11.99 -10.69
N TYR A 250 -13.45 11.32 -9.95
CA TYR A 250 -12.53 11.97 -9.00
C TYR A 250 -11.14 12.25 -9.57
N GLY A 251 -10.66 11.43 -10.52
CA GLY A 251 -9.37 11.66 -11.20
C GLY A 251 -9.32 12.98 -11.99
N LEU A 252 -10.43 13.38 -12.62
CA LEU A 252 -10.54 14.67 -13.31
C LEU A 252 -10.51 15.86 -12.34
N VAL A 253 -11.14 15.74 -11.17
CA VAL A 253 -11.17 16.80 -10.16
C VAL A 253 -9.78 16.96 -9.55
N ILE A 254 -9.14 15.86 -9.14
CA ILE A 254 -7.80 15.89 -8.53
C ILE A 254 -6.76 16.42 -9.53
N MET A 255 -6.77 15.95 -10.78
CA MET A 255 -5.82 16.43 -11.80
C MET A 255 -6.08 17.89 -12.20
N ARG A 256 -7.33 18.35 -12.22
CA ARG A 256 -7.65 19.79 -12.42
C ARG A 256 -7.17 20.62 -11.25
N THR A 257 -7.41 20.18 -10.01
CA THR A 257 -6.96 20.87 -8.79
C THR A 257 -5.44 20.97 -8.74
N LEU A 258 -4.72 19.88 -9.01
CA LEU A 258 -3.25 19.89 -9.08
C LEU A 258 -2.72 20.80 -10.19
N ARG A 259 -3.33 20.80 -11.38
CA ARG A 259 -2.95 21.73 -12.47
C ARG A 259 -3.20 23.18 -12.09
N ILE A 260 -4.34 23.49 -11.47
CA ILE A 260 -4.66 24.84 -11.00
C ILE A 260 -3.67 25.29 -9.92
N ALA A 261 -3.36 24.43 -8.94
CA ALA A 261 -2.39 24.72 -7.89
C ALA A 261 -0.98 24.93 -8.45
N GLY A 262 -0.56 24.13 -9.44
CA GLY A 262 0.71 24.30 -10.14
C GLY A 262 0.79 25.63 -10.88
N VAL A 263 -0.25 25.98 -11.66
CA VAL A 263 -0.32 27.26 -12.38
C VAL A 263 -0.31 28.44 -11.40
N ALA A 264 -1.08 28.37 -10.32
CA ALA A 264 -1.12 29.41 -9.30
C ALA A 264 0.26 29.63 -8.65
N THR A 265 1.00 28.54 -8.39
CA THR A 265 2.35 28.60 -7.82
C THR A 265 3.33 29.29 -8.76
N VAL A 266 3.30 28.93 -10.05
CA VAL A 266 4.15 29.56 -11.08
C VAL A 266 3.83 31.06 -11.23
N LEU A 267 2.55 31.42 -11.21
CA LEU A 267 2.13 32.81 -11.27
C LEU A 267 2.55 33.60 -10.03
N ALA A 268 2.45 33.00 -8.83
CA ALA A 268 2.89 33.64 -7.60
C ALA A 268 4.40 33.92 -7.62
N ILE A 269 5.21 32.94 -8.06
CA ILE A 269 6.65 33.10 -8.22
C ILE A 269 6.96 34.17 -9.28
N GLY A 270 6.28 34.12 -10.44
CA GLY A 270 6.48 35.10 -11.52
C GLY A 270 6.12 36.53 -11.10
N ALA A 271 5.02 36.71 -10.38
CA ALA A 271 4.60 37.99 -9.84
C ALA A 271 5.59 38.52 -8.80
N PHE A 272 6.06 37.64 -7.90
CA PHE A 272 7.06 37.99 -6.90
C PHE A 272 8.37 38.48 -7.55
N VAL A 273 8.88 37.74 -8.54
CA VAL A 273 10.08 38.14 -9.30
C VAL A 273 9.86 39.47 -10.03
N ALA A 274 8.71 39.65 -10.69
CA ALA A 274 8.41 40.88 -11.39
C ALA A 274 8.32 42.10 -10.46
N VAL A 275 7.78 41.94 -9.25
CA VAL A 275 7.72 43.00 -8.23
C VAL A 275 9.13 43.35 -7.74
N MET A 276 9.97 42.34 -7.47
CA MET A 276 11.36 42.55 -7.05
C MET A 276 12.17 43.31 -8.10
N VAL A 277 12.11 42.88 -9.37
CA VAL A 277 12.82 43.55 -10.48
C VAL A 277 12.30 44.98 -10.70
N ARG A 278 10.99 45.22 -10.55
CA ARG A 278 10.42 46.58 -10.66
C ARG A 278 10.84 47.47 -9.50
N ARG A 279 10.95 46.94 -8.28
CA ARG A 279 11.46 47.71 -7.12
C ARG A 279 12.92 48.08 -7.33
N GLU A 280 13.75 47.14 -7.77
CA GLU A 280 15.17 47.37 -8.06
C GLU A 280 15.36 48.46 -9.13
N ARG A 281 14.65 48.37 -10.25
CA ARG A 281 14.72 49.39 -11.32
C ARG A 281 14.26 50.77 -10.86
N ARG A 282 13.28 50.86 -9.94
CA ARG A 282 12.84 52.15 -9.37
C ARG A 282 13.87 52.74 -8.41
N THR A 283 14.54 51.92 -7.59
CA THR A 283 15.66 52.38 -6.75
C THR A 283 16.85 52.83 -7.59
N THR A 284 17.18 52.13 -8.68
CA THR A 284 18.27 52.54 -9.58
C THR A 284 17.93 53.81 -10.37
N ALA A 285 16.68 53.99 -10.80
CA ALA A 285 16.23 55.20 -11.47
C ALA A 285 16.18 56.43 -10.53
N ALA A 286 15.80 56.23 -9.26
CA ALA A 286 15.83 57.30 -8.25
C ALA A 286 17.26 57.70 -7.84
N ALA A 287 18.22 56.77 -7.90
CA ALA A 287 19.64 57.05 -7.67
C ALA A 287 20.35 57.71 -8.88
N ALA A 288 19.73 57.70 -10.05
CA ALA A 288 20.28 58.25 -11.29
C ALA A 288 19.76 59.66 -11.63
N ASP A 289 18.94 60.28 -10.79
CA ASP A 289 18.51 61.69 -10.95
C ASP A 289 19.66 62.65 -10.55
N PRO A 290 20.32 63.34 -11.49
CA PRO A 290 21.47 64.18 -11.22
C PRO A 290 21.10 65.55 -10.62
N SER A 291 19.81 65.84 -10.42
CA SER A 291 19.35 67.18 -10.03
C SER A 291 19.51 67.51 -8.52
N ALA A 292 19.90 66.54 -7.69
CA ALA A 292 20.04 66.74 -6.24
C ALA A 292 21.39 67.34 -5.78
N HIS A 293 22.35 67.60 -6.69
CA HIS A 293 23.61 68.28 -6.38
C HIS A 293 23.66 69.69 -6.99
N ARG A 294 22.71 70.56 -6.60
CA ARG A 294 22.95 72.01 -6.58
C ARG A 294 22.64 72.54 -5.20
N ILE A 295 23.71 72.73 -4.42
CA ILE A 295 23.72 73.59 -3.24
C ILE A 295 24.43 74.89 -3.66
N PRO A 296 23.93 76.07 -3.24
CA PRO A 296 24.26 77.41 -3.78
C PRO A 296 25.73 77.80 -3.73
#